data_AF-Q4SDY3-F1
#
_entry.id   AF-Q4SDY3-F1
#
_cell.length_a   1.000
_cell.length_b   1.000
_cell.length_c   1.000
_cell.angle_alpha   90.00
_cell.angle_beta   90.00
_cell.angle_gamma   90.00
#
_symmetry.space_group_name_H-M   'P 1'
#
loop_
_entity.id
_entity.type
_entity.pdbx_description
1 polymer ?
#
loop_
_entity_poly.entity_id
_entity_poly.type
_entity_poly.pdbx_seq_one_letter_code
_entity_poly.pdbx_strand_id
1 'polypeptide(L)'
;MSTIIWVALMLLQASLAAALGDKFDENDPVVTTTYGKLRGIKKELNNEILGPVVQFLGVPYAMPPTGERRFQPPEPPASWPEIRNATHFAPVCPQSIVDGRLPDVMLPVWFTNGMDVVSTFVQEQSEDCLYLNIYVPTE
;
A
#
# COMPACT_ATOMS: atom_id res chain seq x y z
N MET A 1 -3.27 -43.17 -13.33
CA MET A 1 -4.37 -42.17 -13.34
C MET A 1 -4.20 -41.08 -12.29
N SER A 2 -3.70 -41.37 -11.09
CA SER A 2 -3.50 -40.34 -10.03
C SER A 2 -2.46 -39.26 -10.36
N THR A 3 -1.33 -39.63 -10.99
CA THR A 3 -0.24 -38.68 -11.32
C THR A 3 -0.61 -37.62 -12.36
N ILE A 4 -1.45 -38.00 -13.33
CA ILE A 4 -1.91 -37.08 -14.40
C ILE A 4 -2.83 -36.00 -13.81
N ILE A 5 -3.64 -36.36 -12.81
CA ILE A 5 -4.54 -35.43 -12.11
C ILE A 5 -3.72 -34.42 -11.30
N TRP A 6 -2.67 -34.85 -10.60
CA TRP A 6 -1.79 -33.95 -9.84
C TRP A 6 -1.00 -32.99 -10.72
N VAL A 7 -0.49 -33.45 -11.87
CA VAL A 7 0.21 -32.58 -12.83
C VAL A 7 -0.75 -31.57 -13.46
N ALA A 8 -1.96 -31.99 -13.82
CA ALA A 8 -2.99 -31.08 -14.33
C ALA A 8 -3.40 -30.03 -13.27
N LEU A 9 -3.51 -30.43 -11.99
CA LEU A 9 -3.83 -29.52 -10.90
C LEU A 9 -2.70 -28.49 -10.66
N MET A 10 -1.44 -28.92 -10.71
CA MET A 10 -0.28 -28.02 -10.58
C MET A 10 -0.17 -27.05 -11.76
N LEU A 11 -0.42 -27.50 -12.99
CA LEU A 11 -0.43 -26.63 -14.17
C LEU A 11 -1.59 -25.63 -14.11
N LEU A 12 -2.76 -26.04 -13.62
CA LEU A 12 -3.90 -25.16 -13.40
C LEU A 12 -3.59 -24.10 -12.33
N GLN A 13 -2.98 -24.48 -11.21
CA GLN A 13 -2.53 -23.55 -10.17
C GLN A 13 -1.49 -22.54 -10.69
N ALA A 14 -0.53 -22.99 -11.50
CA ALA A 14 0.47 -22.11 -12.10
C ALA A 14 -0.15 -21.09 -13.08
N SER A 15 -1.16 -21.50 -13.86
CA SER A 15 -1.85 -20.61 -14.80
C SER A 15 -2.68 -19.53 -14.09
N LEU A 16 -3.27 -19.85 -12.93
CA LEU A 16 -4.04 -18.88 -12.14
C LEU A 16 -3.12 -17.84 -11.48
N ALA A 17 -1.94 -18.25 -11.01
CA ALA A 17 -0.94 -17.34 -10.44
C ALA A 17 -0.38 -16.36 -11.49
N ALA A 18 -0.20 -16.79 -12.75
CA ALA A 18 0.26 -15.93 -13.83
C ALA A 18 -0.79 -14.89 -14.27
N ALA A 19 -2.08 -15.16 -14.06
CA ALA A 19 -3.18 -14.25 -14.40
C ALA A 19 -3.43 -13.16 -13.33
N LEU A 20 -2.89 -13.33 -12.12
CA LEU A 20 -3.07 -12.43 -10.98
C LEU A 20 -1.90 -11.46 -10.76
N GLY A 21 -0.87 -11.51 -11.61
CA GLY A 21 0.19 -10.49 -11.59
C GLY A 21 -0.32 -9.18 -12.17
N ASP A 22 -0.34 -8.12 -11.36
CA ASP A 22 -0.57 -6.76 -11.86
C ASP A 22 0.36 -6.53 -13.05
N LYS A 23 -0.22 -6.33 -14.23
CA LYS A 23 0.52 -6.07 -15.44
C LYS A 23 1.05 -4.65 -15.35
N PHE A 24 2.33 -4.50 -15.00
CA PHE A 24 2.96 -3.18 -14.94
C PHE A 24 2.94 -2.53 -16.32
N ASP A 25 2.51 -1.27 -16.38
CA ASP A 25 2.62 -0.49 -17.60
C ASP A 25 4.09 -0.10 -17.76
N GLU A 26 4.65 -0.30 -18.95
CA GLU A 26 6.01 0.15 -19.26
C GLU A 26 6.13 1.69 -19.14
N ASN A 27 5.00 2.39 -19.22
CA ASN A 27 4.90 3.84 -19.05
C ASN A 27 4.73 4.29 -17.59
N ASP A 28 4.69 3.38 -16.62
CA ASP A 28 4.55 3.77 -15.21
C ASP A 28 5.76 4.61 -14.74
N PRO A 29 5.53 5.71 -14.01
CA PRO A 29 6.61 6.62 -13.61
C PRO A 29 7.57 5.95 -12.63
N VAL A 30 8.87 5.96 -12.95
CA VAL A 30 9.94 5.43 -12.09
C VAL A 30 10.84 6.56 -11.59
N VAL A 31 11.03 6.64 -10.27
CA VAL A 31 11.90 7.63 -9.61
C VAL A 31 12.99 6.92 -8.83
N THR A 32 14.18 7.51 -8.79
CA THR A 32 15.30 7.03 -7.97
C THR A 32 15.34 7.80 -6.66
N THR A 33 15.32 7.09 -5.54
CA THR A 33 15.53 7.64 -4.20
C THR A 33 16.94 7.29 -3.69
N THR A 34 17.30 7.78 -2.50
CA THR A 34 18.55 7.37 -1.82
C THR A 34 18.57 5.88 -1.45
N TYR A 35 17.40 5.23 -1.34
CA TYR A 35 17.28 3.83 -0.89
C TYR A 35 17.02 2.84 -2.04
N GLY A 36 16.65 3.33 -3.23
CA GLY A 36 16.38 2.49 -4.39
C GLY A 36 15.35 3.12 -5.34
N LYS A 37 14.98 2.38 -6.38
CA LYS A 37 14.01 2.85 -7.38
C LYS A 37 12.57 2.54 -6.95
N LEU A 38 11.66 3.46 -7.22
CA LEU A 38 10.23 3.33 -6.96
C LEU A 38 9.45 3.46 -8.26
N ARG A 39 8.47 2.59 -8.47
CA ARG A 39 7.45 2.71 -9.52
C ARG A 39 6.16 3.25 -8.91
N GLY A 40 5.70 4.40 -9.38
CA GLY A 40 4.40 4.98 -9.03
C GLY A 40 3.34 4.67 -10.09
N ILE A 41 2.21 5.36 -9.99
CA ILE A 41 1.09 5.26 -10.95
C ILE A 41 0.58 6.65 -11.31
N LYS A 42 0.29 6.89 -12.58
CA LYS A 42 -0.39 8.12 -13.03
C LYS A 42 -1.89 8.00 -12.75
N LYS A 43 -2.48 9.01 -12.12
CA LYS A 43 -3.90 9.05 -11.78
C LYS A 43 -4.55 10.30 -12.34
N GLU A 44 -5.55 10.09 -13.20
CA GLU A 44 -6.46 11.14 -13.66
C GLU A 44 -7.40 11.55 -12.52
N LEU A 45 -7.66 12.86 -12.42
CA LEU A 45 -8.56 13.44 -11.43
C LEU A 45 -9.98 13.51 -12.00
N ASN A 46 -10.99 13.41 -11.13
CA ASN A 46 -12.39 13.59 -11.53
C ASN A 46 -12.74 15.08 -11.68
N ASN A 47 -12.01 15.77 -12.55
CA ASN A 47 -12.18 17.19 -12.87
C ASN A 47 -11.55 17.46 -14.25
N GLU A 48 -12.29 18.09 -15.16
CA GLU A 48 -11.83 18.32 -16.54
C GLU A 48 -10.71 19.36 -16.68
N ILE A 49 -10.53 20.20 -15.66
CA ILE A 49 -9.57 21.33 -15.68
C ILE A 49 -8.25 20.93 -15.00
N LEU A 50 -8.30 20.05 -14.00
CA LEU A 50 -7.12 19.68 -13.24
C LEU A 50 -6.32 18.61 -13.99
N GLY A 51 -5.03 18.87 -14.19
CA GLY A 51 -4.09 17.90 -14.72
C GLY A 51 -3.94 16.66 -13.82
N PRO A 52 -3.41 15.55 -14.37
CA PRO A 52 -3.19 14.33 -13.62
C PRO A 52 -2.13 14.49 -12.53
N VAL A 53 -2.09 13.52 -11.62
CA VAL A 53 -1.05 13.41 -10.59
C VAL A 53 -0.31 12.09 -10.72
N VAL A 54 0.96 12.08 -10.37
CA VAL A 54 1.69 10.84 -10.12
C VAL A 54 1.61 10.50 -8.64
N GLN A 55 1.23 9.27 -8.34
CA GLN A 55 1.11 8.75 -6.99
C GLN A 55 2.21 7.74 -6.71
N PHE A 56 2.87 7.87 -5.56
CA PHE A 56 3.72 6.85 -4.97
C PHE A 56 3.13 6.49 -3.62
N LEU A 57 2.45 5.34 -3.54
CA LEU A 57 1.72 4.87 -2.37
C LEU A 57 2.51 3.77 -1.65
N GLY A 58 2.44 3.73 -0.32
CA GLY A 58 3.10 2.68 0.45
C GLY A 58 4.64 2.72 0.36
N VAL A 59 5.23 3.91 0.31
CA VAL A 59 6.69 4.09 0.25
C VAL A 59 7.28 3.91 1.66
N PRO A 60 8.19 2.93 1.89
CA PRO A 60 8.79 2.74 3.21
C PRO A 60 9.72 3.90 3.55
N TYR A 61 9.52 4.52 4.71
CA TYR A 61 10.38 5.60 5.21
C TYR A 61 11.20 5.22 6.45
N ALA A 62 10.95 4.03 7.01
CA ALA A 62 11.68 3.47 8.13
C ALA A 62 11.66 1.93 8.07
N MET A 63 12.50 1.26 8.86
CA MET A 63 12.39 -0.19 9.08
C MET A 63 11.10 -0.55 9.84
N PRO A 64 10.56 -1.76 9.65
CA PRO A 64 9.42 -2.23 10.44
C PRO A 64 9.71 -2.16 11.95
N PRO A 65 8.85 -1.49 12.74
CA PRO A 65 9.05 -1.32 14.19
C PRO A 65 8.58 -2.55 14.98
N THR A 66 8.92 -3.75 14.49
CA THR A 66 8.47 -5.04 15.03
C THR A 66 9.55 -5.71 15.87
N GLY A 67 9.15 -6.65 16.73
CA GLY A 67 10.08 -7.40 17.59
C GLY A 67 10.88 -6.49 18.52
N GLU A 68 12.21 -6.63 18.51
CA GLU A 68 13.12 -5.83 19.35
C GLU A 68 13.12 -4.33 19.00
N ARG A 69 12.60 -3.93 17.83
CA ARG A 69 12.43 -2.52 17.45
C ARG A 69 11.17 -1.89 18.03
N ARG A 70 10.27 -2.68 18.62
CA ARG A 70 9.07 -2.15 19.26
C ARG A 70 9.48 -1.24 20.43
N PHE A 71 8.87 -0.06 20.51
CA PHE A 71 9.16 0.98 21.51
C PHE A 71 10.58 1.57 21.43
N GLN A 72 11.30 1.34 20.33
CA GLN A 72 12.54 2.03 20.01
C GLN A 72 12.30 3.17 19.01
N PRO A 73 13.20 4.15 18.91
CA PRO A 73 13.17 5.13 17.83
C PRO A 73 13.20 4.44 16.45
N PRO A 74 12.54 5.00 15.42
CA PRO A 74 12.53 4.43 14.08
C PRO A 74 13.93 4.46 13.46
N GLU A 75 14.28 3.38 12.76
CA GLU A 75 15.54 3.27 12.00
C GLU A 75 15.31 3.53 10.51
N PRO A 76 16.29 4.06 9.75
CA PRO A 76 16.17 4.25 8.30
C PRO A 76 15.82 2.95 7.56
N PRO A 77 15.07 3.01 6.45
CA PRO A 77 14.66 1.82 5.72
C PRO A 77 15.87 1.15 5.07
N ALA A 78 15.79 -0.17 4.88
CA ALA A 78 16.80 -0.89 4.11
C ALA A 78 16.75 -0.46 2.65
N SER A 79 17.91 -0.30 2.01
CA SER A 79 17.98 -0.11 0.56
C SER A 79 17.55 -1.37 -0.19
N TRP A 80 17.01 -1.19 -1.39
CA TRP A 80 16.57 -2.28 -2.26
C TRP A 80 17.19 -2.16 -3.67
N PRO A 81 17.65 -3.28 -4.28
CA PRO A 81 18.34 -3.25 -5.57
C PRO A 81 17.39 -3.12 -6.76
N GLU A 82 16.20 -3.72 -6.67
CA GLU A 82 15.23 -3.77 -7.77
C GLU A 82 14.27 -2.56 -7.78
N ILE A 83 13.42 -2.44 -8.80
CA ILE A 83 12.36 -1.43 -8.76
C ILE A 83 11.27 -1.90 -7.80
N ARG A 84 11.03 -1.13 -6.72
CA ARG A 84 9.94 -1.40 -5.78
C ARG A 84 8.65 -0.73 -6.26
N ASN A 85 7.54 -1.47 -6.24
CA ASN A 85 6.24 -0.92 -6.57
C ASN A 85 5.68 -0.11 -5.40
N ALA A 86 5.18 1.08 -5.72
CA ALA A 86 4.53 2.02 -4.84
C ALA A 86 3.20 2.46 -5.46
N THR A 87 2.37 1.50 -5.86
CA THR A 87 1.10 1.72 -6.58
C THR A 87 -0.13 1.47 -5.72
N HIS A 88 0.05 0.93 -4.52
CA HIS A 88 -1.00 0.55 -3.57
C HIS A 88 -0.65 1.04 -2.17
N PHE A 89 -1.68 1.30 -1.36
CA PHE A 89 -1.45 1.64 0.04
C PHE A 89 -0.84 0.45 0.79
N ALA A 90 0.06 0.74 1.73
CA ALA A 90 0.55 -0.24 2.69
C ALA A 90 -0.44 -0.38 3.86
N PRO A 91 -0.35 -1.45 4.68
CA PRO A 91 -1.17 -1.61 5.87
C PRO A 91 -1.06 -0.41 6.80
N VAL A 92 -2.19 -0.02 7.40
CA VAL A 92 -2.19 1.05 8.41
C VAL A 92 -1.67 0.54 9.74
N CYS A 93 -1.30 1.47 10.64
CA CYS A 93 -0.88 1.08 11.97
C CYS A 93 -2.01 0.48 12.81
N PRO A 94 -1.70 -0.40 13.79
CA PRO A 94 -2.71 -1.08 14.59
C PRO A 94 -3.54 -0.09 15.41
N GLN A 95 -4.86 -0.16 15.26
CA GLN A 95 -5.82 0.72 15.92
C GLN A 95 -7.17 0.03 16.13
N SER A 96 -7.84 0.37 17.22
CA SER A 96 -9.18 -0.14 17.55
C SER A 96 -10.21 0.97 17.34
N ILE A 97 -10.95 0.89 16.23
CA ILE A 97 -12.01 1.84 15.88
C ILE A 97 -13.41 1.27 16.17
N VAL A 98 -13.57 0.61 17.32
CA VAL A 98 -14.86 0.02 17.73
C VAL A 98 -15.80 1.12 18.20
N ASP A 99 -17.06 1.06 17.75
CA ASP A 99 -18.13 1.96 18.20
C ASP A 99 -18.16 2.09 19.73
N GLY A 100 -18.17 3.32 20.22
CA GLY A 100 -18.22 3.66 21.65
C GLY A 100 -16.87 3.71 22.38
N ARG A 101 -15.73 3.41 21.72
CA ARG A 101 -14.38 3.65 22.28
C ARG A 101 -13.69 4.90 21.72
N LEU A 102 -14.26 5.49 20.68
CA LEU A 102 -13.77 6.71 20.09
C LEU A 102 -14.34 7.93 20.85
N PRO A 103 -13.52 8.89 21.27
CA PRO A 103 -14.01 10.11 21.91
C PRO A 103 -14.63 11.04 20.84
N ASP A 104 -15.95 10.95 20.66
CA ASP A 104 -16.70 11.70 19.63
C ASP A 104 -16.45 13.22 19.69
N VAL A 105 -16.25 13.77 20.89
CA VAL A 105 -16.01 15.21 21.10
C VAL A 105 -14.59 15.66 20.71
N MET A 106 -13.67 14.73 20.51
CA MET A 106 -12.28 15.03 20.11
C MET A 106 -12.02 14.76 18.63
N LEU A 107 -12.84 13.94 17.98
CA LEU A 107 -12.65 13.55 16.59
C LEU A 107 -13.47 14.44 15.64
N PRO A 108 -13.01 14.61 14.39
CA PRO A 108 -13.78 15.35 13.40
C PRO A 108 -15.13 14.68 13.12
N VAL A 109 -16.19 15.48 13.00
CA VAL A 109 -17.56 14.99 12.76
C VAL A 109 -17.66 14.11 11.50
N TRP A 110 -16.90 14.45 10.44
CA TRP A 110 -16.89 13.63 9.21
C TRP A 110 -16.31 12.23 9.43
N PHE A 111 -15.42 12.06 10.42
CA PHE A 111 -14.82 10.77 10.77
C PHE A 111 -15.83 9.94 11.56
N THR A 112 -16.41 10.51 12.62
CA THR A 112 -17.34 9.81 13.52
C THR A 112 -18.67 9.47 12.85
N ASN A 113 -19.13 10.31 11.90
CA ASN A 113 -20.37 10.04 11.15
C ASN A 113 -20.16 9.13 9.93
N GLY A 114 -18.92 8.92 9.50
CA GLY A 114 -18.55 8.13 8.31
C GLY A 114 -17.83 6.84 8.65
N MET A 115 -18.11 6.25 9.82
CA MET A 115 -17.38 5.10 10.36
C MET A 115 -17.41 3.87 9.45
N ASP A 116 -18.50 3.67 8.70
CA ASP A 116 -18.61 2.64 7.68
C ASP A 116 -17.54 2.81 6.59
N VAL A 117 -17.39 4.02 6.05
CA VAL A 117 -16.38 4.36 5.04
C VAL A 117 -14.98 4.32 5.64
N VAL A 118 -14.77 4.95 6.80
CA VAL A 118 -13.48 4.97 7.51
C VAL A 118 -13.00 3.55 7.79
N SER A 119 -13.89 2.65 8.18
CA SER A 119 -13.53 1.26 8.47
C SER A 119 -12.84 0.60 7.28
N THR A 120 -13.25 0.89 6.05
CA THR A 120 -12.63 0.35 4.82
C THR A 120 -11.17 0.74 4.64
N PHE A 121 -10.76 1.91 5.15
CA PHE A 121 -9.37 2.38 5.06
C PHE A 121 -8.47 1.78 6.14
N VAL A 122 -9.03 1.16 7.18
CA VAL A 122 -8.26 0.66 8.34
C VAL A 122 -8.49 -0.82 8.62
N GLN A 123 -9.04 -1.58 7.66
CA GLN A 123 -9.25 -3.03 7.80
C GLN A 123 -7.91 -3.78 7.78
N GLU A 124 -7.00 -3.38 6.90
CA GLU A 124 -5.68 -3.99 6.75
C GLU A 124 -4.68 -3.30 7.68
N GLN A 125 -4.47 -3.89 8.85
CA GLN A 125 -3.56 -3.37 9.87
C GLN A 125 -2.33 -4.27 10.04
N SER A 126 -1.18 -3.65 10.25
CA SER A 126 0.08 -4.33 10.57
C SER A 126 0.92 -3.45 11.49
N GLU A 127 1.75 -4.05 12.32
CA GLU A 127 2.78 -3.28 13.05
C GLU A 127 3.90 -2.79 12.11
N ASP A 128 4.11 -3.48 10.99
CA ASP A 128 4.87 -2.95 9.86
C ASP A 128 3.97 -1.95 9.09
N CYS A 129 3.96 -0.69 9.55
CA CYS A 129 3.09 0.38 9.03
C CYS A 129 3.82 1.71 8.75
N LEU A 130 5.16 1.75 8.81
CA LEU A 130 5.93 2.99 8.63
C LEU A 130 6.13 3.32 7.13
N TYR A 131 5.01 3.65 6.50
CA TYR A 131 4.91 4.01 5.09
C TYR A 131 4.34 5.41 4.90
N LEU A 132 4.71 6.06 3.80
CA LEU A 132 4.17 7.35 3.39
C LEU A 132 3.65 7.30 1.95
N ASN A 133 2.85 8.30 1.60
CA ASN A 133 2.27 8.45 0.27
C ASN A 133 2.66 9.81 -0.31
N ILE A 134 3.03 9.86 -1.59
CA ILE A 134 3.47 11.07 -2.29
C ILE A 134 2.55 11.30 -3.49
N TYR A 135 2.05 12.53 -3.62
CA TYR A 135 1.24 12.98 -4.74
C TYR A 135 1.97 14.12 -5.43
N VAL A 136 2.42 13.90 -6.66
CA VAL A 136 3.23 14.85 -7.45
C VAL A 136 2.38 15.37 -8.62
N PRO A 137 2.12 16.69 -8.71
CA PRO A 137 1.50 17.28 -9.89
C PRO A 137 2.37 17.07 -11.14
N THR A 138 1.75 16.85 -12.30
CA THR A 138 2.49 16.76 -13.57
C THR A 138 2.57 18.09 -14.33
N GLU A 139 1.91 19.12 -13.82
CA GLU A 139 1.81 20.48 -14.37
C GLU A 139 2.24 21.52 -13.34
#